data_AF-A0A7I7SNI5-F1
#
_entry.id   AF-A0A7I7SNI5-F1
#
_cell.length_a   1.000
_cell.length_b   1.000
_cell.length_c   1.000
_cell.angle_alpha   90.00
_cell.angle_beta   90.00
_cell.angle_gamma   90.00
#
_symmetry.space_group_name_H-M   'P 1'
#
loop_
_entity.id
_entity.type
_entity.pdbx_description
1 polymer ?
#
loop_
_entity_poly.entity_id
_entity_poly.type
_entity_poly.pdbx_seq_one_letter_code
_entity_poly.pdbx_strand_id
1 'polypeptide(L)'
;MAITYPFTMRGNHGLRHWPLRRFLVVEDSMRPTLRPGDGVLTVRGGSPRPGQLRVFPDPTLSSRWLVKRVGEVRGHGRTATFEARSDNPGAPGVVDSRRFGWVPATGSYRVMWTVRGG
;
A
#
# COMPACT_ATOMS: atom_id res chain seq x y z
N MET A 1 -9.47 10.19 7.17
CA MET A 1 -10.36 10.41 6.01
C MET A 1 -9.92 9.51 4.87
N ALA A 2 -10.86 8.96 4.09
CA ALA A 2 -10.75 7.66 3.43
C ALA A 2 -9.87 7.64 2.17
N ILE A 3 -9.17 6.52 1.99
CA ILE A 3 -8.18 6.27 0.95
C ILE A 3 -8.78 5.23 0.01
N THR A 4 -9.06 5.65 -1.22
CA THR A 4 -9.46 4.84 -2.38
C THR A 4 -10.92 4.34 -2.37
N TYR A 5 -11.79 5.04 -3.10
CA TYR A 5 -13.00 4.43 -3.68
C TYR A 5 -12.59 3.47 -4.81
N PRO A 6 -13.14 2.24 -4.88
CA PRO A 6 -12.93 1.40 -6.05
C PRO A 6 -13.63 2.04 -7.25
N PHE A 7 -12.87 2.70 -8.13
CA PHE A 7 -13.35 3.15 -9.44
C PHE A 7 -13.79 1.91 -10.25
N THR A 8 -15.11 1.77 -10.36
CA THR A 8 -15.92 0.98 -11.31
C THR A 8 -15.65 -0.52 -11.44
N MET A 9 -16.56 -1.30 -10.85
CA MET A 9 -16.80 -2.74 -11.03
C MET A 9 -17.29 -3.13 -12.45
N ARG A 10 -16.70 -2.62 -13.54
CA ARG A 10 -17.09 -2.99 -14.93
C ARG A 10 -15.90 -3.19 -15.87
N GLY A 11 -14.90 -3.92 -15.39
CA GLY A 11 -13.80 -4.41 -16.23
C GLY A 11 -13.02 -5.56 -15.62
N ASN A 12 -13.62 -6.29 -14.66
CA ASN A 12 -12.94 -7.35 -13.94
C ASN A 12 -13.01 -8.67 -14.72
N HIS A 13 -12.38 -8.72 -15.90
CA HIS A 13 -12.01 -10.01 -16.48
C HIS A 13 -10.83 -10.55 -15.67
N GLY A 14 -11.16 -11.24 -14.59
CA GLY A 14 -10.22 -12.11 -13.91
C GLY A 14 -9.94 -13.32 -14.81
N LEU A 15 -8.79 -13.34 -15.48
CA LEU A 15 -8.09 -14.62 -15.58
C LEU A 15 -7.80 -14.99 -14.12
N ARG A 16 -8.43 -16.07 -13.65
CA ARG A 16 -8.58 -16.56 -12.26
C ARG A 16 -7.25 -16.81 -11.50
N HIS A 17 -6.14 -16.29 -12.01
CA HIS A 17 -4.75 -16.58 -11.65
C HIS A 17 -3.86 -15.34 -11.50
N TRP A 18 -4.32 -14.12 -11.82
CA TRP A 18 -3.41 -12.97 -11.80
C TRP A 18 -3.40 -12.22 -10.45
N PRO A 19 -2.27 -12.16 -9.72
CA PRO A 19 -2.15 -11.47 -8.43
C PRO A 19 -2.10 -9.93 -8.55
N LEU A 20 -2.59 -9.31 -9.63
CA LEU A 20 -2.44 -7.87 -9.89
C LEU A 20 -3.63 -7.07 -9.37
N ARG A 21 -3.34 -5.89 -8.81
CA ARG A 21 -4.36 -4.88 -8.45
C ARG A 21 -3.84 -3.48 -8.68
N ARG A 22 -4.68 -2.59 -9.21
CA ARG A 22 -4.39 -1.17 -9.38
C ARG A 22 -5.03 -0.35 -8.26
N PHE A 23 -4.34 0.67 -7.77
CA PHE A 23 -4.86 1.65 -6.82
C PHE A 23 -4.57 3.07 -7.30
N LEU A 24 -5.39 4.02 -6.86
CA LEU A 24 -5.15 5.45 -7.02
C LEU A 24 -4.68 6.03 -5.69
N VAL A 25 -3.59 6.78 -5.72
CA VAL A 25 -3.08 7.53 -4.57
C VAL A 25 -3.92 8.79 -4.42
N VAL A 26 -4.38 9.06 -3.21
CA VAL A 26 -5.26 10.21 -2.92
C VAL A 26 -4.74 11.10 -1.79
N GLU A 27 -3.65 10.71 -1.12
CA GLU A 27 -3.11 11.38 0.07
C GLU A 27 -1.64 11.75 -0.14
N ASP A 28 -1.17 12.76 0.59
CA ASP A 28 0.19 13.27 0.56
C ASP A 28 1.20 12.53 1.46
N SER A 29 0.78 11.50 2.21
CA SER A 29 1.63 10.79 3.17
C SER A 29 2.84 10.09 2.54
N MET A 30 2.81 9.91 1.22
CA MET A 30 3.87 9.29 0.45
C MET A 30 4.66 10.27 -0.42
N ARG A 31 4.43 11.59 -0.29
CA ARG A 31 5.27 12.58 -0.97
C ARG A 31 6.73 12.50 -0.50
N PRO A 32 7.70 12.83 -1.36
CA PRO A 32 7.57 13.14 -2.80
C PRO A 32 7.43 11.89 -3.69
N THR A 33 7.59 10.69 -3.13
CA THR A 33 7.62 9.42 -3.87
C THR A 33 6.35 9.18 -4.66
N LEU A 34 5.18 9.32 -4.02
CA LEU A 34 3.86 9.25 -4.62
C LEU A 34 3.11 10.55 -4.32
N ARG A 35 2.36 11.03 -5.31
CA ARG A 35 1.50 12.20 -5.20
C ARG A 35 0.03 11.77 -5.34
N PRO A 36 -0.91 12.51 -4.73
CA PRO A 36 -2.32 12.37 -5.08
C PRO A 36 -2.50 12.44 -6.60
N GLY A 37 -3.29 11.52 -7.16
CA GLY A 37 -3.46 11.34 -8.60
C GLY A 37 -2.57 10.25 -9.22
N ASP A 38 -1.48 9.84 -8.57
CA ASP A 38 -0.63 8.76 -9.06
C ASP A 38 -1.39 7.41 -9.02
N GLY A 39 -1.30 6.65 -10.11
CA GLY A 39 -1.75 5.26 -10.16
C GLY A 39 -0.64 4.31 -9.74
N VAL A 40 -0.92 3.30 -8.92
CA VAL A 40 0.04 2.25 -8.59
C VAL A 40 -0.46 0.88 -9.04
N LEU A 41 0.40 0.14 -9.74
CA LEU A 41 0.17 -1.25 -10.12
C LEU A 41 0.89 -2.16 -9.13
N THR A 42 0.15 -3.10 -8.56
CA THR A 42 0.62 -3.88 -7.41
C THR A 42 0.42 -5.38 -7.61
N VAL A 43 1.33 -6.20 -7.09
CA VAL A 43 1.26 -7.67 -7.10
C VAL A 43 1.07 -8.20 -5.68
N ARG A 44 0.15 -9.13 -5.50
CA ARG A 44 -0.15 -9.76 -4.21
C ARG A 44 1.03 -10.62 -3.74
N GLY A 45 1.41 -10.49 -2.47
CA GLY A 45 2.39 -11.36 -1.82
C GLY A 45 3.86 -10.94 -1.98
N GLY A 46 4.74 -11.93 -1.90
CA GLY A 46 6.20 -11.76 -1.81
C GLY A 46 6.69 -11.38 -0.41
N SER A 47 7.93 -11.77 -0.08
CA SER A 47 8.56 -11.37 1.18
C SER A 47 8.86 -9.87 1.19
N PRO A 48 8.44 -9.13 2.23
CA PRO A 48 8.72 -7.70 2.34
C PRO A 48 10.23 -7.48 2.44
N ARG A 49 10.71 -6.41 1.83
CA ARG A 49 12.11 -5.96 1.96
C ARG A 49 12.13 -4.47 2.27
N PRO A 50 13.07 -4.01 3.12
CA PRO A 50 13.28 -2.59 3.37
C PRO A 50 13.33 -1.77 2.07
N GLY A 51 12.70 -0.60 2.10
CA GLY A 51 12.61 0.34 0.97
C GLY A 51 11.50 0.06 -0.03
N GLN A 52 10.87 -1.13 -0.03
CA GLN A 52 9.75 -1.43 -0.92
C GLN A 52 8.53 -0.57 -0.60
N LEU A 53 7.67 -0.30 -1.60
CA LEU A 53 6.34 0.24 -1.37
C LEU A 53 5.32 -0.89 -1.33
N ARG A 54 4.46 -0.89 -0.31
CA ARG A 54 3.40 -1.90 -0.17
C ARG A 54 2.05 -1.26 0.12
N VAL A 55 1.01 -1.88 -0.45
CA VAL A 55 -0.39 -1.53 -0.27
C VAL A 55 -1.06 -2.61 0.59
N PHE A 56 -1.74 -2.22 1.66
CA PHE A 56 -2.37 -3.15 2.61
C PHE A 56 -3.66 -2.57 3.19
N PRO A 57 -4.61 -3.39 3.68
CA PRO A 57 -5.79 -2.89 4.37
C PRO A 57 -5.37 -2.13 5.62
N ASP A 58 -6.00 -0.99 5.91
CA ASP A 58 -5.71 -0.27 7.14
C ASP A 58 -6.08 -1.12 8.37
N PRO A 59 -5.13 -1.38 9.28
CA PRO A 59 -5.40 -2.13 10.52
C PRO A 59 -6.44 -1.49 11.43
N THR A 60 -6.62 -0.16 11.33
CA THR A 60 -7.55 0.62 12.16
C THR A 60 -8.92 0.84 11.51
N LEU A 61 -9.00 0.74 10.19
CA LEU A 61 -10.21 1.01 9.39
C LEU A 61 -10.24 0.10 8.15
N SER A 62 -10.79 -1.11 8.28
CA SER A 62 -10.77 -2.15 7.24
C SER A 62 -11.42 -1.76 5.90
N SER A 63 -12.20 -0.67 5.87
CA SER A 63 -12.81 -0.12 4.66
C SER A 63 -11.84 0.62 3.74
N ARG A 64 -10.60 0.91 4.18
CA ARG A 64 -9.61 1.64 3.38
C ARG A 64 -8.29 0.89 3.22
N TRP A 65 -7.53 1.27 2.19
CA TRP A 65 -6.21 0.73 1.91
C TRP A 65 -5.14 1.80 2.15
N LEU A 66 -3.98 1.41 2.67
CA LEU A 66 -2.84 2.28 2.89
C LEU A 66 -1.70 1.88 1.95
N VAL A 67 -1.00 2.88 1.41
CA VAL A 67 0.31 2.69 0.77
C VAL A 67 1.39 3.27 1.65
N LYS A 68 2.41 2.47 1.97
CA LYS A 68 3.53 2.89 2.82
C LYS A 68 4.84 2.28 2.34
N ARG A 69 5.95 2.89 2.75
CA ARG A 69 7.29 2.34 2.55
C ARG A 69 7.60 1.32 3.64
N VAL A 70 8.19 0.20 3.25
CA VAL A 70 8.70 -0.81 4.16
C VAL A 70 9.96 -0.25 4.83
N GLY A 71 9.92 -0.11 6.15
CA GLY A 71 11.07 0.13 7.00
C GLY A 71 11.74 -1.18 7.36
N GLU A 72 11.76 -1.52 8.65
CA GLU A 72 12.26 -2.81 9.11
C GLU A 72 11.31 -3.97 8.78
N VAL A 73 11.86 -5.19 8.74
CA VAL A 73 11.14 -6.43 8.50
C VAL A 73 11.47 -7.42 9.60
N ARG A 74 10.45 -8.09 10.15
CA ARG A 74 10.57 -9.14 11.18
C ARG A 74 10.00 -10.45 10.66
N GLY A 75 10.65 -11.56 10.99
CA GLY A 75 10.25 -12.89 10.52
C GLY A 75 10.66 -13.16 9.07
N HIS A 76 10.11 -14.22 8.48
CA HIS A 76 10.51 -14.70 7.15
C HIS A 76 9.32 -15.14 6.30
N GLY A 77 9.53 -15.20 4.99
CA GLY A 77 8.53 -15.75 4.06
C GLY A 77 7.23 -14.96 4.04
N ARG A 78 6.10 -15.67 4.11
CA ARG A 78 4.73 -15.12 4.03
C ARG A 78 4.20 -14.62 5.38
N THR A 79 4.78 -15.07 6.48
CA THR A 79 4.39 -14.69 7.85
C THR A 79 5.17 -13.49 8.37
N ALA A 80 6.15 -13.00 7.59
CA ALA A 80 6.90 -11.80 7.93
C ALA A 80 5.97 -10.60 8.18
N THR A 81 6.36 -9.75 9.11
CA THR A 81 5.74 -8.46 9.37
C THR A 81 6.72 -7.36 8.99
N PHE A 82 6.21 -6.18 8.69
CA PHE A 82 7.04 -5.05 8.33
C PHE A 82 6.56 -3.77 8.98
N GLU A 83 7.49 -2.87 9.21
CA GLU A 83 7.21 -1.52 9.62
C GLU A 83 6.76 -0.71 8.39
N ALA A 84 5.56 -0.18 8.43
CA ALA A 84 5.02 0.70 7.41
C ALA A 84 5.35 2.15 7.78
N ARG A 85 6.21 2.79 7.01
CA ARG A 85 6.67 4.17 7.19
C ARG A 85 6.05 5.09 6.13
N SER A 86 5.67 6.28 6.53
CA SER A 86 5.26 7.35 5.61
C SER A 86 6.49 8.11 5.14
N ASP A 87 6.58 8.39 3.84
CA ASP A 87 7.69 9.19 3.29
C ASP A 87 7.54 10.68 3.64
N ASN A 88 6.30 11.13 3.90
CA ASN A 88 5.99 12.45 4.42
C ASN A 88 5.27 12.33 5.77
N PRO A 89 6.00 12.18 6.89
CA PRO A 89 5.40 12.04 8.21
C PRO A 89 4.72 13.32 8.72
N GLY A 90 4.99 14.48 8.11
CA GLY A 90 4.41 15.77 8.48
C GLY A 90 3.06 16.09 7.82
N ALA A 91 2.56 15.24 6.92
CA ALA A 91 1.25 15.46 6.32
C ALA A 91 0.12 15.32 7.36
N PRO A 92 -0.96 16.13 7.25
CA PRO A 92 -2.10 16.02 8.16
C PRO A 92 -2.76 14.64 8.09
N GLY A 93 -3.03 14.04 9.26
CA GLY A 93 -3.76 12.77 9.34
C GLY A 93 -2.97 11.52 8.92
N VAL A 94 -1.64 11.63 8.80
CA VAL A 94 -0.75 10.50 8.54
C VAL A 94 -0.90 9.42 9.60
N VAL A 95 -1.11 8.19 9.14
CA VAL A 95 -1.10 7.00 9.99
C VAL A 95 -0.04 6.04 9.44
N ASP A 96 0.85 5.59 10.31
CA ASP A 96 1.91 4.64 10.00
C ASP A 96 2.17 3.69 11.19
N SER A 97 3.19 2.84 11.10
CA SER A 97 3.47 1.82 12.12
C SER A 97 3.74 2.38 13.51
N ARG A 98 4.04 3.67 13.67
CA ARG A 98 4.13 4.31 15.00
C ARG A 98 2.78 4.35 15.71
N ARG A 99 1.67 4.26 14.97
CA ARG A 99 0.30 4.33 15.50
C ARG A 99 -0.43 2.99 15.52
N PHE A 100 -0.26 2.14 14.50
CA PHE A 100 -0.94 0.84 14.41
C PHE A 100 -0.02 -0.38 14.58
N GLY A 101 1.28 -0.17 14.80
CA GLY A 101 2.25 -1.26 14.96
C GLY A 101 2.67 -1.93 13.64
N TRP A 102 3.15 -3.16 13.73
CA TRP A 102 3.72 -3.91 12.61
C TRP A 102 2.64 -4.48 11.69
N VAL A 103 2.87 -4.43 10.38
CA VAL A 103 1.91 -4.86 9.37
C VAL A 103 2.27 -6.27 8.86
N PRO A 104 1.32 -7.22 8.83
CA PRO A 104 1.55 -8.51 8.20
C PRO A 104 1.83 -8.40 6.70
N ALA A 105 2.80 -9.15 6.19
CA ALA A 105 3.00 -9.30 4.75
C ALA A 105 1.80 -9.99 4.08
N THR A 106 1.13 -10.89 4.79
CA THR A 106 -0.10 -11.55 4.32
C THR A 106 -1.18 -10.51 4.01
N GLY A 107 -1.78 -10.62 2.81
CA GLY A 107 -2.83 -9.69 2.37
C GLY A 107 -2.33 -8.35 1.84
N SER A 108 -1.02 -8.08 1.92
CA SER A 108 -0.41 -6.91 1.32
C SER A 108 0.04 -7.15 -0.13
N TYR A 109 0.11 -6.08 -0.89
CA TYR A 109 0.52 -6.04 -2.29
C TYR A 109 1.79 -5.23 -2.42
N ARG A 110 2.76 -5.73 -3.18
CA ARG A 110 3.97 -4.99 -3.54
C ARG A 110 3.66 -4.07 -4.71
N VAL A 111 4.00 -2.79 -4.60
CA VAL A 111 3.98 -1.87 -5.74
C VAL A 111 5.11 -2.26 -6.70
N MET A 112 4.75 -2.50 -7.96
CA MET A 112 5.67 -2.85 -9.03
C MET A 112 5.91 -1.68 -9.98
N TRP A 113 4.89 -0.85 -10.18
CA TRP A 113 4.97 0.31 -11.08
C TRP A 113 4.12 1.46 -10.55
N THR A 114 4.60 2.69 -10.77
CA THR A 114 3.84 3.93 -10.51
C THR A 114 3.64 4.65 -11.83
N VAL A 115 2.39 4.99 -12.13
CA VAL A 115 1.96 5.84 -13.23
C VAL A 115 1.69 7.22 -12.65
N ARG A 116 2.38 8.25 -13.14
CA ARG A 116 2.21 9.61 -12.64
C ARG A 116 0.85 10.17 -13.06
N GLY A 117 0.13 10.74 -12.10
CA GLY A 117 -1.01 11.61 -12.41
C GLY A 117 -0.49 12.90 -13.02
N GLY A 118 -1.07 13.32 -14.15
CA GLY A 118 -0.80 14.63 -14.75
C GLY A 118 -1.31 15.78 -13.89
#